data_AF-A0A6M1ZCW4-F1
#
_entry.id   AF-A0A6M1ZCW4-F1
#
_cell.length_a   1.000
_cell.length_b   1.000
_cell.length_c   1.000
_cell.angle_alpha   90.00
_cell.angle_beta   90.00
_cell.angle_gamma   90.00
#
_symmetry.space_group_name_H-M   'P 1'
#
loop_
_entity.id
_entity.type
_entity.pdbx_description
1 polymer ?
#
loop_
_entity_poly.entity_id
_entity_poly.type
_entity_poly.pdbx_seq_one_letter_code
_entity_poly.pdbx_strand_id
1 'polypeptide(L)'
;MNHSLTGSENLGNAVSLPDTTTTHLGLKHDQGINNLNRSGELFMYCVWVQGIMATLIVLAENSHFRSDFVEYHEQLDHEFVQKRTDLLKKPFSRILNTFYETFDDVITSSDRKLLDLLSDLRDLFAHCHLSLGRPYLLWGPKGPFEARIRAFGLKPEPSLKHQLVKFDGSDEAVYLKCFDVIQKLDQGLLSRAAEELGIGYRYVR
;
A
#
# COMPACT_ATOMS: atom_id res chain seq x y z
N MET A 1 69.88 -46.34 20.89
CA MET A 1 69.84 -47.30 19.76
C MET A 1 68.38 -47.41 19.34
N ASN A 2 67.97 -46.64 18.34
CA ASN A 2 67.99 -46.96 16.90
C ASN A 2 66.69 -47.63 16.44
N HIS A 3 65.99 -46.92 15.53
CA HIS A 3 65.17 -47.39 14.43
C HIS A 3 63.83 -48.09 14.75
N SER A 4 62.74 -47.96 13.98
CA SER A 4 62.31 -47.08 12.88
C SER A 4 61.00 -47.72 12.35
N LEU A 5 60.03 -46.89 11.93
CA LEU A 5 59.09 -47.11 10.78
C LEU A 5 58.05 -48.26 10.95
N THR A 6 56.78 -48.24 10.49
CA THR A 6 56.03 -47.54 9.43
C THR A 6 54.57 -48.05 9.44
N GLY A 7 53.64 -47.30 8.85
CA GLY A 7 52.33 -47.81 8.34
C GLY A 7 51.14 -46.98 8.82
N SER A 8 50.65 -46.02 8.01
CA SER A 8 49.43 -46.11 7.16
C SER A 8 48.17 -46.44 7.99
N GLU A 9 47.10 -45.66 7.99
CA GLU A 9 46.33 -45.22 6.82
C GLU A 9 45.61 -43.88 7.05
N ASN A 10 45.71 -43.03 6.04
CA ASN A 10 44.72 -42.01 5.71
C ASN A 10 43.44 -42.71 5.25
N LEU A 11 42.27 -42.41 5.81
CA LEU A 11 40.97 -42.47 5.12
C LEU A 11 39.89 -41.87 6.02
N GLY A 12 39.49 -40.64 5.70
CA GLY A 12 38.42 -39.94 6.40
C GLY A 12 38.20 -38.55 5.86
N ASN A 13 38.17 -38.41 4.52
CA ASN A 13 37.68 -37.20 3.87
C ASN A 13 36.19 -37.02 4.24
N ALA A 14 35.93 -36.31 5.35
CA ALA A 14 34.66 -35.64 5.53
C ALA A 14 34.63 -34.48 4.52
N VAL A 15 34.09 -34.77 3.34
CA VAL A 15 33.64 -33.72 2.42
C VAL A 15 32.50 -32.99 3.12
N SER A 16 32.82 -31.89 3.79
CA SER A 16 31.83 -30.91 4.23
C SER A 16 31.20 -30.32 2.97
N LEU A 17 30.01 -30.77 2.61
CA LEU A 17 29.17 -30.08 1.64
C LEU A 17 28.81 -28.71 2.25
N PRO A 18 28.99 -27.59 1.52
CA PRO A 18 28.50 -26.32 1.98
C PRO A 18 26.97 -26.34 1.95
N ASP A 19 26.35 -26.18 3.11
CA ASP A 19 24.91 -26.00 3.31
C ASP A 19 24.48 -24.57 2.91
N THR A 20 24.85 -24.15 1.69
CA THR A 20 24.61 -22.80 1.18
C THR A 20 23.23 -22.62 0.55
N THR A 21 22.50 -23.71 0.33
CA THR A 21 21.17 -23.66 -0.30
C THR A 21 20.09 -23.31 0.72
N THR A 22 20.24 -23.76 1.97
CA THR A 22 19.25 -23.58 3.04
C THR A 22 19.19 -22.13 3.51
N THR A 23 20.33 -21.43 3.56
CA THR A 23 20.41 -20.01 3.95
C THR A 23 19.84 -19.07 2.88
N HIS A 24 20.10 -19.33 1.59
CA HIS A 24 19.69 -18.42 0.53
C HIS A 24 18.19 -18.53 0.16
N LEU A 25 17.59 -19.72 0.33
CA LEU A 25 16.15 -19.93 0.14
C LEU A 25 15.35 -19.34 1.31
N GLY A 26 15.83 -19.52 2.55
CA GLY A 26 15.20 -18.94 3.75
C GLY A 26 15.14 -17.41 3.69
N LEU A 27 16.26 -16.75 3.36
CA LEU A 27 16.30 -15.29 3.24
C LEU A 27 15.35 -14.74 2.16
N LYS A 28 15.21 -15.42 1.02
CA LYS A 28 14.27 -15.01 -0.04
C LYS A 28 12.82 -15.20 0.36
N HIS A 29 12.53 -16.29 1.08
CA HIS A 29 11.21 -16.58 1.62
C HIS A 29 10.77 -15.53 2.65
N ASP A 30 11.67 -15.15 3.56
CA ASP A 30 11.41 -14.12 4.57
C ASP A 30 11.17 -12.74 3.94
N GLN A 31 11.91 -12.40 2.89
CA GLN A 31 11.67 -11.19 2.09
C GLN A 31 10.33 -11.23 1.35
N GLY A 32 9.94 -12.39 0.81
CA GLY A 32 8.63 -12.58 0.17
C GLY A 32 7.48 -12.35 1.15
N ILE A 33 7.58 -12.89 2.37
CA ILE A 33 6.60 -12.65 3.44
C ILE A 33 6.56 -11.18 3.84
N ASN A 34 7.70 -10.53 4.04
CA ASN A 34 7.75 -9.11 4.41
C ASN A 34 7.07 -8.23 3.34
N ASN A 35 7.36 -8.50 2.06
CA ASN A 35 6.70 -7.82 0.94
C ASN A 35 5.19 -7.99 0.95
N LEU A 36 4.71 -9.21 1.19
CA LEU A 36 3.28 -9.50 1.29
C LEU A 36 2.64 -8.71 2.44
N ASN A 37 3.24 -8.74 3.63
CA ASN A 37 2.71 -8.06 4.80
C ASN A 37 2.66 -6.54 4.62
N ARG A 38 3.77 -5.92 4.20
CA ARG A 38 3.85 -4.47 4.00
C ARG A 38 2.93 -3.98 2.88
N SER A 39 2.79 -4.75 1.82
CA SER A 39 1.87 -4.40 0.72
C SER A 39 0.41 -4.55 1.13
N GLY A 40 0.09 -5.59 1.91
CA GLY A 40 -1.23 -5.76 2.51
C GLY A 40 -1.58 -4.60 3.45
N GLU A 41 -0.63 -4.18 4.30
CA GLU A 41 -0.77 -3.02 5.18
C GLU A 41 -1.05 -1.73 4.41
N LEU A 42 -0.21 -1.39 3.42
CA LEU A 42 -0.40 -0.20 2.58
C LEU A 42 -1.74 -0.25 1.83
N PHE A 43 -2.16 -1.42 1.37
CA PHE A 43 -3.46 -1.58 0.72
C PHE A 43 -4.62 -1.35 1.68
N MET A 44 -4.55 -1.87 2.92
CA MET A 44 -5.55 -1.62 3.95
C MET A 44 -5.68 -0.12 4.25
N TYR A 45 -4.56 0.60 4.33
CA TYR A 45 -4.60 2.05 4.49
C TYR A 45 -5.23 2.78 3.29
N CYS A 46 -5.00 2.34 2.06
CA CYS A 46 -5.68 2.89 0.89
C CYS A 46 -7.20 2.65 0.94
N VAL A 47 -7.64 1.49 1.43
CA VAL A 47 -9.05 1.17 1.64
C VAL A 47 -9.65 2.01 2.76
N TRP A 48 -8.91 2.23 3.84
CA TRP A 48 -9.33 3.09 4.94
C TRP A 48 -9.54 4.55 4.48
N VAL A 49 -8.59 5.13 3.73
CA VAL A 49 -8.75 6.46 3.13
C VAL A 49 -9.99 6.54 2.23
N GLN A 50 -10.24 5.52 1.39
CA GLN A 50 -11.49 5.46 0.61
C GLN A 50 -12.73 5.49 1.52
N GLY A 51 -12.69 4.79 2.65
CA GLY A 51 -13.77 4.77 3.64
C GLY A 51 -14.07 6.15 4.22
N ILE A 52 -13.02 6.92 4.53
CA ILE A 52 -13.14 8.31 5.01
C ILE A 52 -13.69 9.21 3.90
N MET A 53 -13.16 9.12 2.68
CA MET A 53 -13.66 9.87 1.53
C MET A 53 -15.17 9.64 1.30
N ALA A 54 -15.61 8.37 1.35
CA ALA A 54 -17.02 8.04 1.18
C ALA A 54 -17.89 8.63 2.30
N THR A 55 -17.40 8.61 3.55
CA THR A 55 -18.07 9.21 4.72
C THR A 55 -18.24 10.71 4.51
N LEU A 56 -17.17 11.41 4.12
CA LEU A 56 -17.16 12.85 3.87
C LEU A 56 -18.11 13.24 2.73
N ILE A 57 -18.11 12.49 1.63
CA ILE A 57 -19.05 12.71 0.51
C ILE A 57 -20.50 12.64 0.98
N VAL A 58 -20.87 11.59 1.72
CA VAL A 58 -22.25 11.42 2.20
C VAL A 58 -22.66 12.57 3.12
N LEU A 59 -21.78 13.00 4.03
CA LEU A 59 -22.01 14.13 4.94
C LEU A 59 -22.12 15.47 4.19
N ALA A 60 -21.36 15.65 3.11
CA ALA A 60 -21.43 16.82 2.26
C ALA A 60 -22.78 16.92 1.55
N GLU A 61 -23.20 15.83 0.90
CA GLU A 61 -24.44 15.75 0.11
C GLU A 61 -25.71 15.71 0.97
N ASN A 62 -25.61 15.37 2.25
CA ASN A 62 -26.76 15.16 3.15
C ASN A 62 -26.51 15.88 4.49
N SER A 63 -26.61 17.21 4.49
CA SER A 63 -26.24 18.05 5.64
C SER A 63 -27.00 17.76 6.92
N HIS A 64 -28.20 17.18 6.85
CA HIS A 64 -29.00 16.80 8.00
C HIS A 64 -28.34 15.70 8.85
N PHE A 65 -27.45 14.88 8.28
CA PHE A 65 -26.71 13.89 9.07
C PHE A 65 -25.60 14.49 9.94
N ARG A 66 -25.18 15.74 9.70
CA ARG A 66 -23.94 16.27 10.30
C ARG A 66 -24.04 16.44 11.81
N SER A 67 -25.17 16.94 12.33
CA SER A 67 -25.38 17.07 13.78
C SER A 67 -25.37 15.71 14.46
N ASP A 68 -26.16 14.79 13.92
CA ASP A 68 -26.39 13.47 14.49
C ASP A 68 -25.14 12.61 14.40
N PHE A 69 -24.33 12.80 13.36
CA PHE A 69 -23.04 12.13 13.19
C PHE A 69 -22.06 12.51 14.30
N VAL A 70 -22.05 13.76 14.78
CA VAL A 70 -21.16 14.19 15.87
C VAL A 70 -21.67 13.70 17.22
N GLU A 71 -22.98 13.75 17.44
CA GLU A 71 -23.61 13.38 18.70
C GLU A 71 -23.68 11.87 18.93
N TYR A 72 -23.98 11.10 17.86
CA TYR A 72 -24.24 9.66 17.90
C TYR A 72 -23.31 8.86 16.97
N HIS A 73 -22.04 9.25 16.88
CA HIS A 73 -21.05 8.60 15.99
C HIS A 73 -20.92 7.07 16.15
N GLU A 74 -21.26 6.51 17.32
CA GLU A 74 -21.27 5.05 17.57
C GLU A 74 -22.54 4.34 17.08
N GLN A 75 -23.62 5.09 16.81
CA GLN A 75 -24.92 4.60 16.37
C GLN A 75 -25.38 5.39 15.15
N LEU A 76 -24.70 5.14 14.04
CA LEU A 76 -25.00 5.80 12.77
C LEU A 76 -26.39 5.42 12.28
N ASP A 77 -27.12 6.43 11.79
CA ASP A 77 -28.43 6.25 11.18
C ASP A 77 -28.38 5.23 10.02
N HIS A 78 -29.44 4.41 9.90
CA HIS A 78 -29.49 3.36 8.89
C HIS A 78 -29.43 3.93 7.46
N GLU A 79 -30.08 5.08 7.20
CA GLU A 79 -30.02 5.74 5.90
C GLU A 79 -28.59 6.20 5.58
N PHE A 80 -27.88 6.75 6.56
CA PHE A 80 -26.47 7.12 6.41
C PHE A 80 -25.61 5.91 6.02
N VAL A 81 -25.74 4.81 6.78
CA VAL A 81 -24.98 3.57 6.54
C VAL A 81 -25.28 3.01 5.14
N GLN A 82 -26.54 3.05 4.71
CA GLN A 82 -26.95 2.59 3.39
C GLN A 82 -26.30 3.43 2.28
N LYS A 83 -26.36 4.77 2.36
CA LYS A 83 -25.74 5.67 1.36
C LYS A 83 -24.24 5.47 1.27
N ARG A 84 -23.56 5.38 2.43
CA ARG A 84 -22.11 5.12 2.49
C ARG A 84 -21.77 3.76 1.87
N THR A 85 -22.54 2.73 2.18
CA THR A 85 -22.34 1.38 1.63
C THR A 85 -22.54 1.35 0.12
N ASP A 86 -23.58 2.03 -0.40
CA ASP A 86 -23.84 2.09 -1.84
C ASP A 86 -22.76 2.86 -2.60
N LEU A 87 -22.17 3.88 -1.99
CA LEU A 87 -21.00 4.55 -2.54
C LEU A 87 -19.77 3.62 -2.56
N LEU A 88 -19.50 2.88 -1.47
CA LEU A 88 -18.36 1.97 -1.35
C LEU A 88 -18.42 0.76 -2.29
N LYS A 89 -19.61 0.36 -2.76
CA LYS A 89 -19.77 -0.66 -3.81
C LYS A 89 -19.27 -0.19 -5.18
N LYS A 90 -19.10 1.13 -5.39
CA LYS A 90 -18.63 1.68 -6.67
C LYS A 90 -17.11 1.48 -6.80
N PRO A 91 -16.58 1.42 -8.03
CA PRO A 91 -15.13 1.43 -8.26
C PRO A 91 -14.46 2.65 -7.62
N PHE A 92 -13.23 2.50 -7.12
CA PHE A 92 -12.51 3.58 -6.45
C PHE A 92 -12.43 4.87 -7.28
N SER A 93 -12.23 4.76 -8.60
CA SER A 93 -12.21 5.92 -9.50
C SER A 93 -13.50 6.74 -9.47
N ARG A 94 -14.66 6.11 -9.23
CA ARG A 94 -15.93 6.82 -9.07
C ARG A 94 -15.96 7.58 -7.76
N ILE A 95 -15.51 6.98 -6.66
CA ILE A 95 -15.45 7.65 -5.36
C ILE A 95 -14.46 8.82 -5.40
N LEU A 96 -13.31 8.62 -6.03
CA LEU A 96 -12.29 9.65 -6.21
C LEU A 96 -12.80 10.85 -7.02
N ASN A 97 -13.49 10.61 -8.14
CA ASN A 97 -14.07 11.68 -8.93
C ASN A 97 -15.17 12.43 -8.18
N THR A 98 -16.06 11.71 -7.49
CA THR A 98 -17.06 12.37 -6.64
C THR A 98 -16.40 13.19 -5.55
N PHE A 99 -15.34 12.69 -4.92
CA PHE A 99 -14.59 13.48 -3.92
C PHE A 99 -13.98 14.77 -4.50
N TYR A 100 -13.41 14.69 -5.71
CA TYR A 100 -12.91 15.87 -6.42
C TYR A 100 -14.02 16.90 -6.66
N GLU A 101 -15.19 16.44 -7.11
CA GLU A 101 -16.34 17.31 -7.40
C GLU A 101 -16.92 17.92 -6.11
N THR A 102 -17.03 17.13 -5.04
CA THR A 102 -17.61 17.55 -3.76
C THR A 102 -16.74 18.56 -3.01
N PHE A 103 -15.42 18.42 -3.07
CA PHE A 103 -14.47 19.22 -2.29
C PHE A 103 -13.52 20.05 -3.16
N ASP A 104 -13.95 20.43 -4.37
CA ASP A 104 -13.11 21.13 -5.36
C ASP A 104 -12.45 22.39 -4.77
N ASP A 105 -13.20 23.16 -3.98
CA ASP A 105 -12.76 24.39 -3.32
C ASP A 105 -11.72 24.16 -2.20
N VAL A 106 -11.69 22.97 -1.61
CA VAL A 106 -10.75 22.60 -0.52
C VAL A 106 -9.49 21.94 -1.07
N ILE A 107 -9.58 21.33 -2.25
CA ILE A 107 -8.50 20.54 -2.86
C ILE A 107 -7.49 21.45 -3.55
N THR A 108 -6.28 21.51 -3.01
CA THR A 108 -5.16 22.22 -3.64
C THR A 108 -4.56 21.41 -4.80
N SER A 109 -3.75 22.05 -5.64
CA SER A 109 -2.99 21.36 -6.69
C SER A 109 -2.01 20.30 -6.14
N SER A 110 -1.52 20.47 -4.91
CA SER A 110 -0.68 19.49 -4.24
C SER A 110 -1.51 18.27 -3.80
N ASP A 111 -2.72 18.50 -3.30
CA ASP A 111 -3.62 17.43 -2.88
C ASP A 111 -4.05 16.56 -4.07
N ARG A 112 -4.32 17.18 -5.24
CA ARG A 112 -4.61 16.43 -6.48
C ARG A 112 -3.50 15.45 -6.83
N LYS A 113 -2.24 15.90 -6.74
CA LYS A 113 -1.08 15.01 -6.98
C LYS A 113 -1.07 13.86 -5.97
N LEU A 114 -1.34 14.12 -4.70
CA LEU A 114 -1.38 13.06 -3.67
C LEU A 114 -2.54 12.07 -3.92
N LEU A 115 -3.71 12.56 -4.32
CA LEU A 115 -4.86 11.74 -4.66
C LEU A 115 -4.62 10.87 -5.90
N ASP A 116 -3.96 11.40 -6.92
CA ASP A 116 -3.51 10.63 -8.09
C ASP A 116 -2.51 9.53 -7.67
N LEU A 117 -1.58 9.85 -6.77
CA LEU A 117 -0.66 8.86 -6.20
C LEU A 117 -1.39 7.79 -5.37
N LEU A 118 -2.39 8.16 -4.58
CA LEU A 118 -3.22 7.19 -3.85
C LEU A 118 -3.93 6.22 -4.82
N SER A 119 -4.46 6.75 -5.93
CA SER A 119 -5.08 5.94 -6.98
C SER A 119 -4.09 4.92 -7.56
N ASP A 120 -2.86 5.36 -7.81
CA ASP A 120 -1.80 4.51 -8.34
C ASP A 120 -1.33 3.47 -7.32
N LEU A 121 -1.19 3.83 -6.04
CA LEU A 121 -0.87 2.89 -4.97
C LEU A 121 -1.94 1.81 -4.84
N ARG A 122 -3.21 2.21 -4.89
CA ARG A 122 -4.32 1.27 -4.81
C ARG A 122 -4.33 0.31 -6.00
N ASP A 123 -4.13 0.82 -7.22
CA ASP A 123 -4.03 -0.02 -8.43
C ASP A 123 -2.84 -0.98 -8.34
N LEU A 124 -1.68 -0.50 -7.87
CA LEU A 124 -0.49 -1.30 -7.64
C LEU A 124 -0.81 -2.48 -6.72
N PHE A 125 -1.33 -2.24 -5.53
CA PHE A 125 -1.55 -3.33 -4.57
C PHE A 125 -2.74 -4.22 -4.94
N ALA A 126 -3.77 -3.69 -5.61
CA ALA A 126 -4.91 -4.48 -6.06
C ALA A 126 -4.57 -5.41 -7.24
N HIS A 127 -3.54 -5.09 -8.03
CA HIS A 127 -3.24 -5.78 -9.29
C HIS A 127 -1.79 -6.27 -9.42
N CYS A 128 -1.00 -6.18 -8.35
CA CYS A 128 0.36 -6.73 -8.36
C CYS A 128 0.36 -8.27 -8.38
N HIS A 129 1.39 -8.84 -9.01
CA HIS A 129 1.68 -10.26 -8.96
C HIS A 129 2.50 -10.59 -7.73
N LEU A 130 1.84 -11.15 -6.73
CA LEU A 130 2.42 -11.66 -5.50
C LEU A 130 3.12 -13.01 -5.73
N SER A 131 4.27 -13.21 -5.09
CA SER A 131 4.96 -14.50 -5.06
C SER A 131 5.84 -14.61 -3.82
N LEU A 132 5.64 -15.65 -3.02
CA LEU A 132 6.50 -15.94 -1.86
C LEU A 132 7.93 -16.36 -2.28
N GLY A 133 8.10 -16.82 -3.52
CA GLY A 133 9.40 -17.22 -4.06
C GLY A 133 10.25 -16.06 -4.59
N ARG A 134 9.73 -14.83 -4.57
CA ARG A 134 10.44 -13.64 -5.05
C ARG A 134 10.51 -12.57 -3.95
N PRO A 135 11.63 -11.84 -3.84
CA PRO A 135 11.78 -10.78 -2.84
C PRO A 135 11.17 -9.44 -3.31
N TYR A 136 10.22 -9.45 -4.25
CA TYR A 136 9.57 -8.25 -4.78
C TYR A 136 8.24 -8.61 -5.45
N LEU A 137 7.39 -7.60 -5.60
CA LEU A 137 6.14 -7.66 -6.34
C LEU A 137 6.32 -7.10 -7.75
N LEU A 138 5.51 -7.58 -8.70
CA LEU A 138 5.48 -7.07 -10.06
C LEU A 138 4.15 -6.40 -10.34
N TRP A 139 4.17 -5.17 -10.82
CA TRP A 139 2.97 -4.43 -11.21
C TRP A 139 3.10 -3.90 -12.64
N GLY A 140 2.01 -3.98 -13.41
CA GLY A 140 1.90 -3.42 -14.74
C GLY A 140 0.99 -2.20 -14.71
N PRO A 141 1.51 -0.97 -14.50
CA PRO A 141 0.68 0.21 -14.41
C PRO A 141 0.01 0.48 -15.75
N LYS A 142 -1.25 0.93 -15.70
CA LYS A 142 -1.93 1.48 -16.89
C LYS A 142 -1.50 2.93 -17.09
N GLY A 143 -1.31 3.35 -18.34
CA GLY A 143 -1.02 4.75 -18.69
C GLY A 143 0.47 5.11 -18.66
N PRO A 144 0.86 6.34 -18.26
CA PRO A 144 2.23 6.83 -18.40
C PRO A 144 3.19 6.17 -17.40
N PHE A 145 3.68 4.99 -17.78
CA PHE A 145 4.59 4.10 -17.07
C PHE A 145 5.72 4.84 -16.32
N GLU A 146 6.46 5.68 -17.05
CA GLU A 146 7.64 6.39 -16.57
C GLU A 146 7.36 7.39 -15.44
N ALA A 147 6.25 8.13 -15.51
CA ALA A 147 5.89 9.10 -14.48
C ALA A 147 5.54 8.41 -13.16
N ARG A 148 4.81 7.28 -13.25
CA ARG A 148 4.34 6.49 -12.10
C ARG A 148 5.48 5.79 -11.39
N ILE A 149 6.47 5.28 -12.14
CA ILE A 149 7.69 4.70 -11.58
C ILE A 149 8.47 5.73 -10.78
N ARG A 150 8.73 6.91 -11.36
CA ARG A 150 9.48 7.97 -10.68
C ARG A 150 8.78 8.46 -9.41
N ALA A 151 7.46 8.57 -9.47
CA ALA A 151 6.66 9.01 -8.34
C ALA A 151 6.90 8.17 -7.08
N PHE A 152 7.05 6.86 -7.20
CA PHE A 152 7.28 5.96 -6.07
C PHE A 152 8.74 5.52 -5.91
N GLY A 153 9.63 5.90 -6.84
CA GLY A 153 11.03 5.44 -6.82
C GLY A 153 11.18 3.96 -7.22
N LEU A 154 10.22 3.44 -7.99
CA LEU A 154 10.24 2.05 -8.45
C LEU A 154 11.27 1.86 -9.56
N LYS A 155 11.57 0.59 -9.85
CA LYS A 155 12.50 0.22 -10.92
C LYS A 155 11.78 -0.63 -11.96
N PRO A 156 11.98 -0.39 -13.27
CA PRO A 156 11.49 -1.31 -14.29
C PRO A 156 12.13 -2.70 -14.11
N GLU A 157 11.43 -3.75 -14.51
CA GLU A 157 11.99 -5.10 -14.62
C GLU A 157 12.54 -5.32 -16.04
N PRO A 158 13.85 -5.15 -16.27
CA PRO A 158 14.43 -5.18 -17.61
C PRO A 158 14.34 -6.57 -18.28
N SER A 159 14.16 -7.63 -17.49
CA SER A 159 14.11 -9.01 -18.01
C SER A 159 12.77 -9.39 -18.63
N LEU A 160 11.73 -8.56 -18.48
CA LEU A 160 10.39 -8.85 -18.98
C LEU A 160 10.05 -7.92 -20.15
N LYS A 161 9.52 -8.49 -21.24
CA LYS A 161 9.10 -7.73 -22.44
C LYS A 161 7.94 -6.76 -22.20
N HIS A 162 7.23 -6.93 -21.08
CA HIS A 162 6.10 -6.09 -20.69
C HIS A 162 6.58 -4.99 -19.75
N GLN A 163 5.93 -3.83 -19.81
CA GLN A 163 6.10 -2.70 -18.90
C GLN A 163 5.71 -3.09 -17.47
N LEU A 164 6.57 -3.85 -16.80
CA LEU A 164 6.43 -4.27 -15.42
C LEU A 164 7.44 -3.55 -14.53
N VAL A 165 6.99 -3.21 -13.33
CA VAL A 165 7.78 -2.51 -12.32
C VAL A 165 7.94 -3.41 -11.10
N LYS A 166 9.11 -3.30 -10.48
CA LYS A 166 9.40 -3.94 -9.20
C LYS A 166 8.94 -3.02 -8.08
N PHE A 167 8.09 -3.55 -7.22
CA PHE A 167 7.87 -3.01 -5.89
C PHE A 167 8.59 -3.89 -4.88
N ASP A 168 9.58 -3.32 -4.22
CA ASP A 168 10.27 -3.96 -3.11
C ASP A 168 9.84 -3.25 -1.83
N GLY A 169 8.81 -3.79 -1.18
CA GLY A 169 8.33 -3.33 0.11
C GLY A 169 9.33 -3.57 1.23
N SER A 170 10.38 -4.38 1.04
CA SER A 170 11.46 -4.49 2.03
C SER A 170 12.38 -3.26 2.02
N ASP A 171 12.42 -2.52 0.92
CA ASP A 171 13.05 -1.19 0.84
C ASP A 171 12.24 -0.20 1.69
N GLU A 172 12.82 0.18 2.83
CA GLU A 172 12.19 1.08 3.79
C GLU A 172 11.92 2.46 3.20
N ALA A 173 12.77 2.96 2.31
CA ALA A 173 12.55 4.27 1.69
C ALA A 173 11.33 4.24 0.75
N VAL A 174 11.13 3.16 0.00
CA VAL A 174 9.95 2.97 -0.86
C VAL A 174 8.70 2.83 -0.02
N TYR A 175 8.74 1.99 1.02
CA TYR A 175 7.61 1.78 1.94
C TYR A 175 7.19 3.09 2.61
N LEU A 176 8.14 3.81 3.23
CA LEU A 176 7.87 5.08 3.91
C LEU A 176 7.35 6.14 2.95
N LYS A 177 7.84 6.18 1.69
CA LYS A 177 7.32 7.11 0.69
C LYS A 177 5.85 6.84 0.35
N CYS A 178 5.44 5.57 0.27
CA CYS A 178 4.04 5.20 0.06
C CYS A 178 3.19 5.57 1.28
N PHE A 179 3.68 5.29 2.48
CA PHE A 179 3.02 5.64 3.73
C PHE A 179 2.86 7.16 3.87
N ASP A 180 3.88 7.95 3.53
CA ASP A 180 3.87 9.42 3.55
C ASP A 180 2.73 10.02 2.70
N VAL A 181 2.44 9.42 1.53
CA VAL A 181 1.33 9.88 0.67
C VAL A 181 0.01 9.71 1.40
N ILE A 182 -0.20 8.54 2.00
CA ILE A 182 -1.42 8.21 2.75
C ILE A 182 -1.55 9.14 3.96
N GLN A 183 -0.47 9.32 4.73
CA GLN A 183 -0.47 10.17 5.92
C GLN A 183 -0.76 11.63 5.58
N LYS A 184 -0.18 12.17 4.50
CA LYS A 184 -0.44 13.55 4.06
C LYS A 184 -1.88 13.77 3.62
N LEU A 185 -2.50 12.75 3.01
CA LEU A 185 -3.93 12.80 2.69
C LEU A 185 -4.78 12.75 3.96
N ASP A 186 -4.52 11.77 4.83
CA ASP A 186 -5.24 11.58 6.11
C ASP A 186 -5.20 12.84 6.98
N GLN A 187 -4.01 13.28 7.36
CA GLN A 187 -3.84 14.39 8.31
C GLN A 187 -3.99 15.77 7.66
N GLY A 188 -3.85 15.85 6.33
CA GLY A 188 -3.92 17.10 5.59
C GLY A 188 -5.29 17.29 4.95
N LEU A 189 -5.47 16.67 3.78
CA LEU A 189 -6.64 16.90 2.95
C LEU A 189 -7.95 16.48 3.62
N LEU A 190 -8.01 15.26 4.17
CA LEU A 190 -9.24 14.73 4.75
C LEU A 190 -9.65 15.48 6.02
N SER A 191 -8.68 15.92 6.82
CA SER A 191 -8.94 16.83 7.96
C SER A 191 -9.59 18.13 7.51
N ARG A 192 -9.02 18.80 6.50
CA ARG A 192 -9.59 20.05 5.97
C ARG A 192 -10.98 19.84 5.36
N ALA A 193 -11.20 18.73 4.67
CA ALA A 193 -12.51 18.38 4.14
C ALA A 193 -13.55 18.13 5.24
N ALA A 194 -13.16 17.54 6.37
CA ALA A 194 -14.05 17.40 7.53
C ALA A 194 -14.36 18.75 8.19
N GLU A 195 -13.35 19.61 8.32
CA GLU A 195 -13.50 20.97 8.86
C GLU A 195 -14.44 21.83 8.01
N GLU A 196 -14.38 21.73 6.68
CA GLU A 196 -15.32 22.39 5.75
C GLU A 196 -16.79 21.98 6.02
N LEU A 197 -17.02 20.75 6.49
CA LEU A 197 -18.34 20.27 6.87
C LEU A 197 -18.75 20.68 8.29
N GLY A 198 -17.87 21.31 9.06
CA GLY A 198 -18.07 21.63 10.48
C GLY A 198 -17.94 20.41 11.40
N ILE A 199 -17.25 19.35 10.96
CA ILE A 199 -17.14 18.08 11.69
C ILE A 199 -15.69 17.88 12.13
N GLY A 200 -15.49 17.55 13.40
CA GLY A 200 -14.15 17.22 13.90
C GLY A 200 -13.59 15.96 13.23
N TYR A 201 -12.36 16.02 12.70
CA TYR A 201 -11.77 14.92 11.94
C TYR A 201 -11.72 13.58 12.70
N ARG A 202 -11.62 13.62 14.03
CA ARG A 202 -11.66 12.42 14.88
C ARG A 202 -12.92 11.55 14.71
N TYR A 203 -14.04 12.15 14.29
CA TYR A 203 -15.33 11.45 14.18
C TYR A 203 -15.47 10.68 12.87
N VAL A 204 -14.73 11.09 11.83
CA VAL A 204 -14.75 10.42 10.52
C VAL A 204 -13.64 9.39 10.36
N ARG A 205 -12.72 9.31 11.33
CA ARG A 205 -11.52 8.48 11.32
C ARG A 205 -11.78 7.02 11.69
#